data_AF-A0A7C0Y2C6-F1
#
_entry.id   AF-A0A7C0Y2C6-F1
#
_cell.length_a   1.000
_cell.length_b   1.000
_cell.length_c   1.000
_cell.angle_alpha   90.00
_cell.angle_beta   90.00
_cell.angle_gamma   90.00
#
_symmetry.space_group_name_H-M   'P 1'
#
loop_
_entity.id
_entity.type
_entity.pdbx_description
1 polymer ?
#
loop_
_entity_poly.entity_id
_entity_poly.type
_entity_poly.pdbx_seq_one_letter_code
_entity_poly.pdbx_strand_id
1 'polypeptide(L)'
;VIGTVAFKITKLDPVSGFAAELSNAFVVHMFTTIPYLLFGYGIPISTSLASVGAVIGVGLAMYRSAGINKRTVMILMSAWIASVALTAVLSYALYSLLLPITGPILKPNL
;
A
#
# COMPACT_ATOMS: atom_id res chain seq x y z
N VAL A 1 -12.31 -3.03 4.10
CA VAL A 1 -11.17 -2.09 3.90
C VAL A 1 -11.58 -0.65 4.08
N ILE A 2 -12.55 -0.13 3.30
CA ILE A 2 -13.00 1.28 3.33
C ILE A 2 -13.34 1.76 4.76
N GLY A 3 -14.15 1.02 5.51
CA GLY A 3 -14.52 1.43 6.88
C GLY A 3 -13.34 1.51 7.86
N THR A 4 -12.26 0.76 7.65
CA THR A 4 -11.05 0.87 8.49
C THR A 4 -10.31 2.17 8.19
N VAL A 5 -10.14 2.50 6.91
CA VAL A 5 -9.46 3.73 6.48
C VAL A 5 -10.26 4.96 6.90
N ALA A 6 -11.57 4.95 6.67
CA ALA A 6 -12.46 6.08 6.93
C ALA A 6 -12.68 6.37 8.43
N PHE A 7 -12.69 5.34 9.30
CA PHE A 7 -13.15 5.52 10.69
C PHE A 7 -12.19 5.03 11.76
N LYS A 8 -11.27 4.12 11.45
CA LYS A 8 -10.42 3.47 12.47
C LYS A 8 -9.02 4.06 12.58
N ILE A 9 -8.59 4.90 11.63
CA ILE A 9 -7.27 5.54 11.64
C ILE A 9 -7.34 6.92 12.29
N THR A 10 -8.15 7.82 11.71
CA THR A 10 -8.48 9.16 12.21
C THR A 10 -9.96 9.44 11.92
N LYS A 11 -10.56 10.42 12.60
CA LYS A 11 -11.90 10.91 12.26
C LYS A 11 -11.78 11.84 11.04
N LEU A 12 -12.35 11.42 9.92
CA LEU A 12 -12.41 12.19 8.69
C LEU A 12 -13.72 12.99 8.62
N ASP A 13 -13.60 14.26 8.29
CA ASP A 13 -14.67 15.15 7.82
C ASP A 13 -14.51 15.37 6.30
N PRO A 14 -15.50 15.93 5.59
CA PRO A 14 -15.42 16.07 4.13
C PRO A 14 -14.19 16.85 3.63
N VAL A 15 -13.73 17.85 4.36
CA VAL A 15 -12.58 18.68 3.95
C VAL A 15 -11.28 17.93 4.14
N SER A 16 -11.11 17.27 5.30
CA SER A 16 -9.92 16.43 5.55
C SER A 16 -9.86 15.21 4.64
N GLY A 17 -11.00 14.61 4.31
CA GLY A 17 -11.09 13.52 3.34
C GLY A 17 -10.71 13.94 1.94
N PHE A 18 -11.19 15.10 1.48
CA PHE A 18 -10.77 15.67 0.20
C PHE A 18 -9.26 15.94 0.15
N ALA A 19 -8.71 16.54 1.21
CA ALA A 19 -7.27 16.81 1.30
C ALA A 19 -6.44 15.52 1.28
N ALA A 20 -6.89 14.47 1.98
CA ALA A 20 -6.22 13.17 1.98
C ALA A 20 -6.23 12.52 0.59
N GLU A 21 -7.36 12.53 -0.12
CA GLU A 21 -7.44 11.94 -1.46
C GLU A 21 -6.68 12.76 -2.51
N LEU A 22 -6.65 14.09 -2.41
CA LEU A 22 -5.84 14.92 -3.29
C LEU A 22 -4.35 14.61 -3.12
N SER A 23 -3.89 14.48 -1.87
CA SER A 23 -2.51 14.08 -1.56
C SER A 23 -2.20 12.67 -2.07
N ASN A 24 -3.11 11.71 -1.86
CA ASN A 24 -3.00 10.34 -2.37
C ASN A 24 -2.87 10.32 -3.90
N ALA A 25 -3.78 11.00 -4.61
CA ALA A 25 -3.78 11.09 -6.07
C ALA A 25 -2.48 11.72 -6.60
N PHE A 26 -2.01 12.80 -5.95
CA PHE A 26 -0.76 13.45 -6.31
C PHE A 26 0.45 12.51 -6.19
N VAL A 27 0.60 11.84 -5.03
CA VAL A 27 1.69 10.87 -4.81
C VAL A 27 1.62 9.74 -5.83
N VAL A 28 0.43 9.20 -6.08
CA VAL A 28 0.25 8.11 -7.05
C VAL A 28 0.69 8.54 -8.45
N HIS A 29 0.23 9.69 -8.94
CA HIS A 29 0.61 10.18 -10.27
C HIS A 29 2.09 10.54 -10.37
N MET A 30 2.67 11.05 -9.28
CA MET A 30 4.09 11.42 -9.25
C MET A 30 5.02 10.22 -9.46
N PHE A 31 4.65 9.04 -8.95
CA PHE A 31 5.46 7.83 -9.10
C PHE A 31 5.03 6.92 -10.25
N THR A 32 3.78 7.01 -10.71
CA THR A 32 3.29 6.17 -11.81
C THR A 32 3.37 6.91 -13.15
N THR A 33 2.68 8.04 -13.29
CA THR A 33 2.50 8.75 -14.56
C THR A 33 3.74 9.51 -15.00
N ILE A 34 4.40 10.25 -14.11
CA ILE A 34 5.58 11.04 -14.48
C ILE A 34 6.72 10.14 -15.00
N PRO A 35 7.11 9.05 -14.31
CA PRO A 35 8.16 8.17 -14.80
C PRO A 35 7.77 7.45 -16.09
N TYR A 36 6.49 7.10 -16.24
CA TYR A 36 5.98 6.51 -17.48
C TYR A 36 6.16 7.45 -18.67
N LEU A 37 5.87 8.75 -18.52
CA LEU A 37 6.08 9.75 -19.57
C LEU A 37 7.56 9.99 -19.90
N LEU A 38 8.46 9.84 -18.92
CA LEU A 38 9.90 10.10 -19.10
C LEU A 38 10.68 8.90 -19.65
N PHE A 39 10.40 7.69 -19.15
CA PHE A 39 11.19 6.49 -19.44
C PHE A 39 10.38 5.36 -20.08
N GLY A 40 9.08 5.57 -20.35
CA GLY A 40 8.17 4.56 -20.90
C GLY A 40 7.70 3.50 -19.89
N TYR A 41 8.12 3.60 -18.62
CA TYR A 41 7.76 2.67 -17.56
C TYR A 41 7.45 3.41 -16.26
N GLY A 42 6.27 3.15 -15.67
CA GLY A 42 5.84 3.72 -14.39
C GLY A 42 6.38 2.90 -13.21
N ILE A 43 6.62 3.54 -12.07
CA ILE A 43 7.11 2.82 -10.87
C ILE A 43 5.90 2.17 -10.19
N PRO A 44 5.86 0.84 -10.03
CA PRO A 44 4.76 0.17 -9.34
C PRO A 44 4.82 0.50 -7.85
N ILE A 45 3.80 1.21 -7.37
CA ILE A 45 3.68 1.64 -5.97
C ILE A 45 2.40 1.11 -5.33
N SER A 46 2.42 0.98 -4.00
CA SER A 46 1.24 0.59 -3.23
C SER A 46 0.31 1.78 -2.99
N THR A 47 -0.81 1.83 -3.71
CA THR A 47 -1.86 2.85 -3.53
C THR A 47 -2.51 2.78 -2.13
N SER A 48 -2.55 1.57 -1.54
CA SER A 48 -3.04 1.39 -0.17
C SER A 48 -2.15 2.07 0.87
N LEU A 49 -0.82 2.02 0.68
CA LEU A 49 0.14 2.68 1.56
C LEU A 49 0.06 4.21 1.40
N ALA A 50 -0.05 4.69 0.16
CA ALA A 50 -0.21 6.11 -0.14
C ALA A 50 -1.48 6.70 0.49
N SER A 51 -2.63 6.02 0.33
CA SER A 51 -3.92 6.44 0.91
C SER A 51 -3.88 6.44 2.44
N VAL A 52 -3.41 5.37 3.07
CA VAL A 52 -3.28 5.31 4.54
C VAL A 52 -2.31 6.37 5.06
N GLY A 53 -1.19 6.59 4.38
CA GLY A 53 -0.23 7.64 4.73
C GLY A 53 -0.83 9.04 4.66
N ALA A 54 -1.61 9.34 3.62
CA ALA A 54 -2.32 10.62 3.49
C ALA A 54 -3.34 10.82 4.62
N VAL A 55 -4.12 9.80 4.95
CA VAL A 55 -5.09 9.83 6.07
C VAL A 55 -4.41 10.05 7.42
N ILE A 56 -3.28 9.37 7.67
CA ILE A 56 -2.43 9.60 8.85
C ILE A 56 -1.93 11.05 8.86
N GLY A 57 -1.42 11.55 7.73
CA GLY A 57 -0.91 12.92 7.60
C GLY A 57 -1.95 13.98 7.97
N VAL A 58 -3.18 13.85 7.46
CA VAL A 58 -4.26 14.79 7.79
C VAL A 58 -4.69 14.65 9.27
N GLY A 59 -4.72 13.44 9.81
CA GLY A 59 -4.97 13.22 11.24
C GLY A 59 -3.94 13.92 12.14
N LEU A 60 -2.65 13.86 11.76
CA LEU A 60 -1.57 14.59 12.43
C LEU A 60 -1.74 16.11 12.28
N ALA A 61 -2.10 16.59 11.09
CA ALA A 61 -2.25 18.02 10.82
C ALA A 61 -3.39 18.64 11.65
N MET A 62 -4.53 17.95 11.76
CA MET A 62 -5.70 18.46 12.47
C MET A 62 -5.60 18.32 13.99
N TYR A 63 -5.09 17.19 14.48
CA TYR A 63 -5.21 16.82 15.90
C TYR A 63 -3.89 16.33 16.51
N ARG A 64 -2.75 16.54 15.83
CA ARG A 64 -1.42 16.08 16.26
C ARG A 64 -1.45 14.56 16.54
N SER A 65 -0.63 14.09 17.48
CA SER A 65 -0.59 12.67 17.85
C SER A 65 -1.92 12.14 18.42
N ALA A 66 -2.85 12.99 18.88
CA ALA A 66 -4.13 12.56 19.46
C ALA A 66 -5.16 12.19 18.39
N GLY A 67 -4.99 12.65 17.14
CA GLY A 67 -5.87 12.34 16.01
C GLY A 67 -5.78 10.92 15.49
N ILE A 68 -4.80 10.13 15.96
CA ILE A 68 -4.45 8.86 15.33
C ILE A 68 -4.59 7.71 16.29
N ASN A 69 -5.31 6.69 15.84
CA ASN A 69 -5.34 5.41 16.51
C ASN A 69 -4.06 4.62 16.23
N LYS A 70 -3.07 4.79 17.11
CA LYS A 70 -1.76 4.11 17.03
C LYS A 70 -1.90 2.59 16.97
N ARG A 71 -2.87 2.01 17.67
CA ARG A 71 -3.13 0.55 17.64
C ARG A 71 -3.52 0.10 16.23
N THR A 72 -4.44 0.81 15.58
CA THR A 72 -4.84 0.51 14.19
C THR A 72 -3.65 0.63 13.24
N VAL A 73 -2.85 1.69 13.37
CA VAL A 73 -1.66 1.91 12.53
C VAL A 73 -0.65 0.76 12.69
N MET A 74 -0.36 0.33 13.92
CA MET A 74 0.53 -0.80 14.17
C MET A 74 0.01 -2.10 13.57
N ILE A 75 -1.30 -2.36 13.68
CA ILE A 75 -1.93 -3.53 13.05
C ILE A 75 -1.74 -3.47 11.53
N LEU A 76 -1.98 -2.32 10.88
CA LEU A 76 -1.79 -2.14 9.45
C LEU A 76 -0.34 -2.38 9.02
N MET A 77 0.63 -1.80 9.74
CA MET A 77 2.05 -2.00 9.44
C MET A 77 2.45 -3.47 9.58
N SER A 78 2.03 -4.14 10.65
CA SER A 78 2.30 -5.57 10.84
C SER A 78 1.66 -6.43 9.75
N ALA A 79 0.43 -6.08 9.32
CA ALA A 79 -0.28 -6.80 8.27
C ALA A 79 0.41 -6.65 6.91
N TRP A 80 0.96 -5.49 6.58
CA TRP A 80 1.71 -5.30 5.33
C TRP A 80 2.99 -6.14 5.30
N ILE A 81 3.76 -6.14 6.38
CA ILE A 81 4.98 -6.96 6.49
C ILE A 81 4.63 -8.45 6.41
N ALA A 82 3.62 -8.88 7.16
CA ALA A 82 3.16 -10.26 7.15
C ALA A 82 2.66 -10.70 5.77
N SER A 83 1.97 -9.81 5.05
CA SER A 83 1.46 -10.10 3.71
C SER A 83 2.59 -10.36 2.71
N VAL A 84 3.66 -9.57 2.73
CA VAL A 84 4.83 -9.79 1.86
C VAL A 84 5.53 -11.11 2.21
N ALA A 85 5.79 -11.35 3.50
CA ALA A 85 6.45 -12.56 3.96
C ALA A 85 5.64 -13.82 3.61
N LEU A 86 4.35 -13.82 3.90
CA LEU A 86 3.46 -14.94 3.61
C LEU A 86 3.34 -15.19 2.10
N THR A 87 3.23 -14.12 1.30
CA THR A 87 3.17 -14.25 -0.17
C THR A 87 4.45 -14.85 -0.72
N ALA A 88 5.62 -14.46 -0.21
CA ALA A 88 6.90 -15.03 -0.64
C ALA A 88 6.98 -16.53 -0.33
N VAL A 89 6.62 -16.94 0.90
CA VAL A 89 6.62 -18.34 1.33
C VAL A 89 5.63 -19.17 0.53
N LEU A 90 4.40 -18.69 0.38
CA LEU A 90 3.37 -19.38 -0.38
C LEU A 90 3.72 -19.49 -1.86
N SER A 91 4.27 -18.44 -2.46
CA SER A 91 4.71 -18.46 -3.86
C SER A 91 5.80 -19.50 -4.08
N TYR A 92 6.79 -19.58 -3.18
CA TYR A 92 7.82 -20.61 -3.23
C TYR A 92 7.24 -22.02 -3.08
N ALA A 93 6.41 -22.25 -2.06
CA ALA A 93 5.80 -23.55 -1.80
C ALA A 93 4.94 -24.04 -2.96
N LEU A 94 4.12 -23.16 -3.54
CA LEU A 94 3.29 -23.47 -4.69
C LEU A 94 4.12 -23.75 -5.94
N TYR A 95 5.17 -22.97 -6.20
CA TYR A 95 6.08 -23.23 -7.32
C TYR A 95 6.76 -24.59 -7.18
N SER A 96 7.29 -24.92 -6.00
CA SER A 96 7.93 -26.21 -5.72
C SER A 96 6.97 -27.39 -5.89
N LEU A 97 5.69 -27.23 -5.53
CA LEU A 97 4.68 -28.27 -5.70
C LEU A 97 4.29 -28.48 -7.17
N LEU A 98 4.23 -27.40 -7.95
CA LEU A 98 3.83 -27.46 -9.37
C LEU A 98 4.96 -27.87 -10.29
N LEU A 99 6.22 -27.58 -9.92
CA LEU A 99 7.41 -27.84 -10.73
C LEU A 99 7.49 -29.26 -11.30
N PRO A 100 7.19 -30.35 -10.55
CA PRO A 100 7.22 -31.72 -11.10
C PRO A 100 6.18 -31.97 -12.19
N ILE A 101 5.07 -31.24 -12.18
CA ILE A 101 3.95 -31.42 -13.12
C ILE A 101 4.13 -30.52 -14.35
N THR A 102 4.50 -29.26 -14.16
CA THR A 102 4.59 -28.27 -15.23
C THR A 102 5.96 -28.23 -15.91
N GLY A 103 6.99 -28.83 -15.29
CA GLY A 103 8.38 -28.56 -15.63
C GLY A 103 8.80 -27.13 -15.26
N PRO A 104 10.06 -26.74 -15.54
CA PRO A 104 10.56 -25.39 -15.23
C PRO A 104 9.86 -24.33 -16.09
N ILE A 105 8.91 -23.60 -15.48
CA ILE A 105 8.22 -22.47 -16.13
C ILE A 105 9.17 -21.27 -16.23
N LEU A 106 10.00 -21.08 -15.20
CA LEU A 106 11.03 -20.05 -15.18
C LEU A 106 12.29 -20.67 -15.77
N LYS A 107 12.65 -20.28 -17.01
CA LYS A 107 13.99 -20.50 -17.53
C LYS A 107 14.90 -19.44 -16.90
N PRO A 108 15.88 -19.80 -16.06
CA PRO A 108 16.87 -18.83 -15.63
C PRO A 108 17.68 -18.44 -16.88
N ASN A 109 17.46 -17.23 -17.38
CA ASN A 109 18.39 -16.58 -18.30
C ASN A 109 19.55 -16.06 -17.44
N LEU A 110 20.47 -16.96 -17.08
CA LEU A 110 21.78 -16.61 -16.54
C LEU A 110 22.78 -16.61 -17.70
#